data_AF-A0A0V9UFT6-F1
#
_entry.id   AF-A0A0V9UFT6-F1
#
_cell.length_a   1.000
_cell.length_b   1.000
_cell.length_c   1.000
_cell.angle_alpha   90.00
_cell.angle_beta   90.00
_cell.angle_gamma   90.00
#
_symmetry.space_group_name_H-M   'P 1'
#
loop_
_entity.id
_entity.type
_entity.pdbx_description
1 polymer ?
#
loop_
_entity_poly.entity_id
_entity_poly.type
_entity_poly.pdbx_seq_one_letter_code
_entity_poly.pdbx_strand_id
1 'polypeptide(L)' 'MRLLDSSVPLPVRPRRVLVAGTSGSGKTTLAARIGETLDLPHVEIDGLHHGPNSGNPRAHRGGSLTSER' A
#
# COMPACT_ATOMS: atom_id res chain seq x y z
N MET A 1 -19.50 8.80 -10.24
CA MET A 1 -18.67 7.84 -9.47
C MET A 1 -19.58 7.21 -8.43
N ARG A 2 -19.69 5.87 -8.39
CA ARG A 2 -20.60 5.20 -7.44
C ARG A 2 -19.89 5.06 -6.10
N LEU A 3 -20.45 5.67 -5.06
CA LEU A 3 -20.00 5.47 -3.69
C LEU A 3 -20.57 4.14 -3.20
N LEU A 4 -19.71 3.33 -2.56
CA LEU A 4 -20.09 2.10 -1.89
C LEU A 4 -19.80 2.28 -0.41
N ASP A 5 -20.70 1.80 0.45
CA ASP A 5 -20.49 1.71 1.89
C ASP A 5 -20.13 0.28 2.31
N SER A 6 -19.79 0.09 3.59
CA SER A 6 -19.31 -1.19 4.12
C SER A 6 -20.38 -2.27 4.24
N SER A 7 -21.68 -1.93 4.13
CA SER A 7 -22.78 -2.90 4.20
C SER A 7 -23.02 -3.62 2.88
N VAL A 8 -22.45 -3.11 1.77
CA VAL A 8 -22.65 -3.66 0.43
C VAL A 8 -21.41 -4.42 -0.03
N PRO A 9 -21.54 -5.67 -0.49
CA PRO A 9 -20.43 -6.41 -1.09
C PRO A 9 -19.85 -5.66 -2.29
N LEU A 10 -18.53 -5.74 -2.46
CA LEU A 10 -17.87 -5.14 -3.62
C LEU A 10 -18.33 -5.86 -4.90
N PRO A 11 -18.72 -5.11 -5.96
CA PRO A 11 -19.21 -5.71 -7.20
C PRO A 11 -18.12 -6.45 -8.00
N VAL A 12 -16.84 -6.15 -7.71
CA VAL A 12 -15.66 -6.80 -8.30
C VAL A 12 -14.54 -6.91 -7.27
N ARG A 13 -13.60 -7.82 -7.49
CA ARG A 13 -12.34 -7.87 -6.71
C ARG A 13 -11.44 -6.70 -7.13
N PRO A 14 -11.09 -5.76 -6.22
CA PRO A 14 -10.25 -4.62 -6.56
C PRO A 14 -8.80 -5.05 -6.76
N ARG A 15 -8.12 -4.42 -7.72
CA ARG A 15 -6.69 -4.64 -8.02
C ARG A 15 -5.77 -3.58 -7.41
N ARG A 16 -6.36 -2.47 -6.95
CA ARG A 16 -5.71 -1.34 -6.28
C ARG A 16 -6.68 -0.74 -5.28
N VAL A 17 -6.19 -0.43 -4.09
CA VAL A 17 -6.97 0.16 -3.01
C VAL A 17 -6.17 1.34 -2.45
N LEU A 18 -6.81 2.50 -2.32
CA LEU A 18 -6.26 3.66 -1.63
C LEU A 18 -6.94 3.78 -0.28
N VAL A 19 -6.15 3.79 0.79
CA VAL A 19 -6.64 3.99 2.16
C VAL A 19 -6.28 5.40 2.60
N ALA A 20 -7.30 6.25 2.81
CA ALA A 20 -7.14 7.65 3.20
C ALA A 20 -7.82 7.94 4.55
N GLY A 21 -7.36 8.97 5.25
CA GLY A 21 -7.74 9.26 6.64
C GLY A 21 -6.68 10.09 7.38
N THR A 22 -7.03 10.62 8.54
CA THR A 22 -6.18 11.50 9.34
C THR A 22 -4.99 10.77 9.99
N SER A 23 -3.99 11.51 10.49
CA SER A 23 -2.87 10.92 11.22
C SER A 23 -3.36 10.15 12.46
N GLY A 24 -2.76 8.99 12.73
CA GLY A 24 -3.16 8.12 13.84
C GLY A 24 -4.46 7.32 13.64
N SER A 25 -5.17 7.45 12.51
CA SER A 25 -6.45 6.75 12.28
C SER A 25 -6.33 5.25 11.94
N GLY A 26 -5.12 4.68 11.95
CA GLY A 26 -4.89 3.25 11.65
C GLY A 26 -4.85 2.86 10.17
N LYS A 27 -4.66 3.82 9.24
CA LYS A 27 -4.61 3.53 7.78
C LYS A 27 -3.60 2.45 7.42
N THR A 28 -2.39 2.51 7.98
CA THR A 28 -1.32 1.54 7.74
C THR A 28 -1.76 0.13 8.14
N THR A 29 -2.37 0.00 9.32
CA THR A 29 -2.89 -1.29 9.80
C THR A 29 -4.00 -1.82 8.90
N LEU A 30 -4.92 -0.96 8.48
CA LEU A 30 -6.01 -1.37 7.58
C LEU A 30 -5.49 -1.75 6.19
N ALA A 31 -4.57 -0.96 5.62
CA ALA A 31 -3.99 -1.21 4.31
C ALA A 31 -3.20 -2.53 4.27
N ALA A 32 -2.44 -2.84 5.32
CA ALA A 32 -1.75 -4.12 5.46
C ALA A 32 -2.73 -5.31 5.43
N ARG A 33 -3.80 -5.26 6.24
CA ARG A 33 -4.83 -6.32 6.27
C ARG A 33 -5.57 -6.49 4.95
N ILE A 34 -5.84 -5.39 4.25
CA ILE A 34 -6.43 -5.43 2.91
C ILE A 34 -5.46 -6.10 1.92
N GLY A 35 -4.17 -5.77 1.99
CA GLY A 35 -3.13 -6.40 1.18
C GLY A 35 -3.07 -7.91 1.38
N GLU A 36 -3.04 -8.38 2.63
CA GLU A 36 -3.09 -9.81 2.96
C GLU A 36 -4.36 -10.49 2.44
N THR A 37 -5.53 -9.85 2.60
CA THR A 37 -6.82 -10.43 2.21
C THR A 37 -6.98 -10.53 0.69
N LEU A 38 -6.43 -9.56 -0.05
CA LEU A 38 -6.58 -9.46 -1.50
C LEU A 38 -5.35 -9.98 -2.26
N ASP A 39 -4.32 -10.45 -1.56
CA ASP A 39 -3.02 -10.81 -2.12
C ASP A 39 -2.41 -9.65 -2.96
N LEU A 40 -2.44 -8.45 -2.38
CA LEU A 40 -1.93 -7.22 -3.00
C LEU A 40 -0.72 -6.69 -2.22
N PRO A 41 0.33 -6.21 -2.92
CA PRO A 41 1.44 -5.52 -2.28
C PRO A 41 0.96 -4.29 -1.50
N HIS A 42 1.41 -4.15 -0.26
CA HIS A 42 1.18 -2.97 0.56
C HIS A 42 2.29 -1.94 0.32
N VAL A 43 1.92 -0.72 -0.10
CA VAL A 43 2.84 0.39 -0.38
C VAL A 43 2.38 1.63 0.37
N GLU A 44 3.27 2.21 1.18
CA GLU A 44 3.04 3.50 1.82
C GLU A 44 3.46 4.64 0.89
N ILE A 45 2.51 5.49 0.49
CA ILE A 45 2.76 6.62 -0.42
C ILE A 45 3.75 7.61 0.22
N ASP A 46 3.61 7.82 1.52
CA ASP A 46 4.43 8.68 2.36
C ASP A 46 5.92 8.31 2.25
N GLY A 47 6.23 7.00 2.21
CA GLY A 47 7.59 6.48 2.09
C GLY A 47 8.24 6.72 0.73
N LEU A 48 7.46 6.96 -0.33
CA LEU A 48 7.96 7.24 -1.67
C LEU A 48 8.49 8.69 -1.81
N HIS A 49 8.12 9.58 -0.89
CA HIS A 49 8.45 11.01 -0.98
C HIS A 49 9.60 11.48 -0.08
N HIS A 50 10.21 10.60 0.74
CA HIS A 50 11.24 10.98 1.73
C HIS A 50 12.68 10.50 1.42
N GLY A 51 12.95 9.91 0.26
CA GLY A 51 14.31 9.54 -0.15
C GLY A 51 15.04 10.69 -0.88
N PRO A 52 16.37 10.86 -0.73
CA PRO A 52 17.18 11.88 -1.42
C PRO A 52 17.29 11.69 -2.95
N ASN A 53 16.43 10.86 -3.55
CA ASN A 53 16.37 10.59 -4.98
C ASN A 53 14.93 10.66 -5.48
N SER A 54 14.25 11.79 -5.28
CA SER A 54 12.87 12.05 -5.73
C SER A 54 12.70 12.10 -7.26
N GLY A 55 13.64 11.56 -8.04
CA GLY A 55 13.74 11.73 -9.49
C GLY A 55 13.93 10.48 -10.33
N ASN A 56 13.85 9.25 -9.80
CA ASN A 56 14.01 8.05 -10.63
C ASN A 56 12.95 6.95 -10.38
N PRO A 57 11.98 6.74 -11.30
CA PRO A 57 10.91 5.75 -11.16
C PRO A 57 11.34 4.28 -11.35
N ARG A 58 12.62 3.92 -11.21
CA ARG A 58 13.14 2.56 -11.51
C ARG A 58 13.81 1.81 -10.36
N ALA A 59 13.78 2.30 -9.13
CA ALA A 59 14.48 1.66 -8.02
C ALA A 59 13.60 0.66 -7.24
N HIS A 60 13.18 -0.44 -7.86
CA HIS A 60 12.82 -1.67 -7.13
C HIS A 60 13.35 -2.91 -7.87
N ARG A 61 14.60 -3.28 -7.56
CA ARG A 61 15.11 -4.64 -7.79
C ARG A 61 15.78 -5.08 -6.49
N GLY A 62 15.08 -5.91 -5.72
CA GLY A 62 15.60 -6.49 -4.49
C GLY A 62 16.75 -7.44 -4.79
N GLY A 63 17.93 -7.14 -4.26
CA GLY A 63 19.04 -8.08 -4.11
C GLY A 63 19.19 -8.36 -2.62
N SER A 64 18.97 -9.62 -2.23
CA SER A 64 19.27 -10.12 -0.89
C SER A 64 20.79 -10.03 -0.68
N LEU A 65 21.23 -9.14 0.22
CA LEU A 65 22.58 -9.17 0.75
C LEU A 65 22.60 -10.22 1.86
N THR A 66 23.31 -11.31 1.58
CA THR A 66 23.79 -12.29 2.54
C THR A 66 24.48 -11.59 3.72
N SER A 67 23.93 -11.76 4.91
CA SER A 67 24.56 -11.39 6.17
C SER A 67 25.58 -12.47 6.54
N GLU A 68 26.85 -12.25 6.20
CA GLU A 68 27.96 -12.82 6.97
C GLU A 68 28.32 -11.81 8.08
N ARG A 69 27.98 -12.18 9.32
CA ARG A 69 28.77 -12.07 10.56
C ARG A 69 27.87 -12.27 11.77
#